data_AF-A0AAD0I0A5-F1
#
_entry.id   AF-A0AAD0I0A5-F1
#
_cell.length_a   1.000
_cell.length_b   1.000
_cell.length_c   1.000
_cell.angle_alpha   90.00
_cell.angle_beta   90.00
_cell.angle_gamma   90.00
#
_symmetry.space_group_name_H-M   'P 1'
#
loop_
_entity.id
_entity.type
_entity.pdbx_description
1 polymer ?
#
loop_
_entity_poly.entity_id
_entity_poly.type
_entity_poly.pdbx_seq_one_letter_code
_entity_poly.pdbx_strand_id
1 'polypeptide(L)'
;MGAPQSPRSAQVIDLDTVRQHHQAQKCLVRLAPELDGLEMVYQLAASPDTYYGLPILAWGLRKDGSVIGLVPWMESLAACHELDNQENGLFVGYRDPETEEIFALPPDHKHDELMAAADYFEYEASEEVSLIQQLPDTLGTHALCMNHPSAPWHMKAVYGWRLYSDGSLEALLADEQEATMTPILLGDKCLYEARSRHQTVYFFQRHIANRILEEDPATLDALAMMVIPSGEAD
;
A
#
# COMPACT_ATOMS: atom_id res chain seq x y z
N MET A 1 2.84 43.33 -48.84
CA MET A 1 2.00 42.26 -48.29
C MET A 1 2.82 41.54 -47.25
N GLY A 2 2.75 41.97 -45.98
CA GLY A 2 3.46 41.34 -44.87
C GLY A 2 2.54 40.34 -44.17
N ALA A 3 3.00 39.11 -43.98
CA ALA A 3 2.30 38.11 -43.19
C ALA A 3 2.42 38.48 -41.69
N PRO A 4 1.36 38.33 -40.88
CA PRO A 4 1.45 38.58 -39.44
C PRO A 4 2.21 37.43 -38.77
N GLN A 5 3.29 37.74 -38.08
CA GLN A 5 3.95 36.80 -37.17
C GLN A 5 3.13 36.73 -35.87
N SER A 6 2.57 35.56 -35.57
CA SER A 6 1.90 35.30 -34.28
C SER A 6 2.90 35.42 -33.12
N PRO A 7 2.63 36.21 -32.07
CA PRO A 7 3.47 36.28 -30.88
C PRO A 7 2.95 35.26 -29.87
N ARG A 8 3.20 33.97 -30.10
CA ARG A 8 3.10 33.00 -28.99
C ARG A 8 4.50 32.80 -28.46
N SER A 9 4.86 33.58 -27.44
CA SER A 9 6.03 33.31 -26.62
C SER A 9 5.89 31.90 -26.04
N ALA A 10 6.88 31.05 -26.29
CA ALA A 10 6.93 29.72 -25.70
C ALA A 10 6.88 29.87 -24.17
N GLN A 11 5.86 29.28 -23.55
CA GLN A 11 5.72 29.26 -22.11
C GLN A 11 6.59 28.12 -21.59
N VAL A 12 7.67 28.46 -20.88
CA VAL A 12 8.54 27.46 -20.25
C VAL A 12 7.79 26.93 -19.03
N ILE A 13 7.39 25.66 -19.08
CA ILE A 13 6.76 24.96 -17.97
C ILE A 13 7.88 24.30 -17.18
N ASP A 14 7.97 24.62 -15.89
CA ASP A 14 8.85 23.91 -14.96
C ASP A 14 8.24 22.55 -14.63
N LEU A 15 8.83 21.50 -15.21
CA LEU A 15 8.37 20.12 -15.04
C LEU A 15 8.54 19.63 -13.60
N ASP A 16 9.49 20.19 -12.82
CA ASP A 16 9.73 19.75 -11.44
C ASP A 16 8.63 20.25 -10.51
N THR A 17 8.23 21.52 -10.65
CA THR A 17 7.07 22.08 -9.94
C THR A 17 5.77 21.31 -10.29
N VAL A 18 5.57 20.95 -11.57
CA VAL A 18 4.41 20.15 -12.00
C VAL A 18 4.43 18.75 -11.39
N ARG A 19 5.59 18.08 -11.35
CA ARG A 19 5.73 16.77 -10.72
C ARG A 19 5.46 16.81 -9.23
N GLN A 20 5.99 17.79 -8.52
CA GLN A 20 5.75 17.98 -7.09
C GLN A 20 4.26 18.21 -6.80
N HIS A 21 3.60 19.04 -7.62
CA HIS A 21 2.17 19.27 -7.49
C HIS A 21 1.35 17.99 -7.71
N HIS A 22 1.67 17.21 -8.74
CA HIS A 22 1.02 15.91 -8.98
C HIS A 22 1.27 14.90 -7.86
N GLN A 23 2.48 14.85 -7.30
CA GLN A 23 2.77 13.99 -6.15
C GLN A 23 1.98 14.42 -4.90
N ALA A 24 1.88 15.72 -4.65
CA ALA A 24 1.08 16.25 -3.56
C ALA A 24 -0.41 15.89 -3.72
N GLN A 25 -0.93 15.85 -4.95
CA GLN A 25 -2.31 15.43 -5.22
C GLN A 25 -2.57 13.94 -4.91
N LYS A 26 -1.55 13.08 -5.09
CA LYS A 26 -1.63 11.65 -4.77
C LYS A 26 -1.53 11.32 -3.28
N CYS A 27 -1.20 12.31 -2.46
CA CYS A 27 -1.07 12.18 -1.01
C CYS A 27 -2.40 11.69 -0.39
N LEU A 28 -2.31 10.63 0.41
CA LEU A 28 -3.44 10.11 1.17
C LEU A 28 -3.78 11.04 2.34
N VAL A 29 -5.09 11.26 2.56
CA VAL A 29 -5.60 12.12 3.63
C VAL A 29 -6.45 11.37 4.64
N ARG A 30 -7.11 10.28 4.21
CA ARG A 30 -7.96 9.48 5.07
C ARG A 30 -8.03 8.03 4.59
N LEU A 31 -8.21 7.12 5.53
CA LEU A 31 -8.43 5.70 5.27
C LEU A 31 -9.79 5.25 5.82
N ALA A 32 -10.36 4.24 5.19
CA ALA A 32 -11.46 3.44 5.69
C ALA A 32 -11.11 1.95 5.52
N PRO A 33 -11.31 1.09 6.53
CA PRO A 33 -11.04 -0.33 6.39
C PRO A 33 -11.98 -0.94 5.36
N GLU A 34 -11.47 -1.93 4.62
CA GLU A 34 -12.35 -2.74 3.80
C GLU A 34 -12.90 -3.91 4.61
N LEU A 35 -14.23 -4.01 4.65
CA LEU A 35 -14.97 -4.91 5.55
C LEU A 35 -16.04 -5.74 4.83
N ASP A 36 -16.26 -5.49 3.55
CA ASP A 36 -17.28 -6.13 2.72
C ASP A 36 -16.68 -7.26 1.86
N GLY A 37 -15.35 -7.39 1.86
CA GLY A 37 -14.62 -8.47 1.21
C GLY A 37 -14.21 -8.19 -0.23
N LEU A 38 -14.20 -6.91 -0.63
CA LEU A 38 -13.80 -6.52 -1.99
C LEU A 38 -12.32 -6.85 -2.27
N GLU A 39 -12.07 -7.26 -3.50
CA GLU A 39 -10.74 -7.69 -3.96
C GLU A 39 -10.22 -6.79 -5.08
N MET A 40 -8.91 -6.60 -5.11
CA MET A 40 -8.18 -6.19 -6.30
C MET A 40 -8.06 -7.39 -7.25
N VAL A 41 -8.36 -7.17 -8.53
CA VAL A 41 -8.05 -8.11 -9.60
C VAL A 41 -6.78 -7.68 -10.30
N TYR A 42 -5.83 -8.60 -10.44
CA TYR A 42 -4.58 -8.35 -11.14
C TYR A 42 -4.14 -9.53 -12.02
N GLN A 43 -3.23 -9.25 -12.94
CA GLN A 43 -2.59 -10.22 -13.82
C GLN A 43 -1.08 -10.22 -13.63
N LEU A 44 -0.43 -11.32 -14.00
CA LEU A 44 1.01 -11.47 -14.00
C LEU A 44 1.50 -11.79 -15.42
N ALA A 45 2.64 -11.22 -15.84
CA ALA A 45 3.25 -11.49 -17.14
C ALA A 45 3.50 -12.98 -17.40
N ALA A 46 3.84 -13.73 -16.34
CA ALA A 46 4.09 -15.17 -16.42
C ALA A 46 2.82 -15.98 -16.75
N SER A 47 1.63 -15.43 -16.48
CA SER A 47 0.33 -16.09 -16.62
C SER A 47 -0.72 -15.11 -17.16
N PRO A 48 -0.59 -14.63 -18.41
CA PRO A 48 -1.43 -13.55 -18.95
C PRO A 48 -2.91 -13.94 -19.10
N ASP A 49 -3.21 -15.23 -19.19
CA ASP A 49 -4.57 -15.76 -19.31
C ASP A 49 -5.25 -16.00 -17.95
N THR A 50 -4.56 -15.71 -16.84
CA THR A 50 -5.04 -15.95 -15.48
C THR A 50 -5.21 -14.63 -14.74
N TYR A 51 -6.35 -14.48 -14.07
CA TYR A 51 -6.65 -13.37 -13.18
C TYR A 51 -6.58 -13.83 -11.73
N TYR A 52 -5.99 -13.01 -10.87
CA TYR A 52 -5.83 -13.28 -9.45
C TYR A 52 -6.61 -12.25 -8.65
N GLY A 53 -7.31 -12.72 -7.61
CA GLY A 53 -7.99 -11.89 -6.62
C GLY A 53 -7.09 -11.67 -5.40
N LEU A 54 -7.02 -10.44 -4.92
CA LEU A 54 -6.29 -10.05 -3.73
C LEU A 54 -7.18 -9.18 -2.85
N PRO A 55 -7.60 -9.63 -1.65
CA PRO A 55 -8.38 -8.82 -0.73
C PRO A 55 -7.80 -7.42 -0.51
N ILE A 56 -8.66 -6.41 -0.65
CA ILE A 56 -8.35 -5.02 -0.31
C ILE A 56 -8.31 -4.92 1.21
N LEU A 57 -7.29 -4.27 1.74
CA LEU A 57 -7.18 -4.02 3.18
C LEU A 57 -7.96 -2.78 3.59
N ALA A 58 -7.83 -1.72 2.79
CA ALA A 58 -8.41 -0.42 3.07
C ALA A 58 -8.66 0.38 1.79
N TRP A 59 -9.51 1.38 1.90
CA TRP A 59 -9.72 2.42 0.91
C TRP A 59 -9.06 3.71 1.38
N GLY A 60 -8.39 4.41 0.48
CA GLY A 60 -7.71 5.66 0.76
C GLY A 60 -8.29 6.82 -0.05
N LEU A 61 -8.57 7.93 0.61
CA LEU A 61 -8.88 9.21 -0.03
C LEU A 61 -7.60 9.98 -0.29
N ARG A 62 -7.45 10.51 -1.48
CA ARG A 62 -6.34 11.38 -1.88
C ARG A 62 -6.73 12.85 -1.83
N LYS A 63 -5.73 13.75 -1.81
CA LYS A 63 -5.94 15.21 -1.82
C LYS A 63 -6.71 15.72 -3.05
N ASP A 64 -6.65 15.01 -4.18
CA ASP A 64 -7.44 15.33 -5.37
C ASP A 64 -8.90 14.86 -5.31
N GLY A 65 -9.32 14.25 -4.20
CA GLY A 65 -10.66 13.68 -4.01
C GLY A 65 -10.84 12.28 -4.56
N SER A 66 -9.81 11.70 -5.20
CA SER A 66 -9.90 10.32 -5.69
C SER A 66 -9.85 9.32 -4.54
N VAL A 67 -10.66 8.26 -4.67
CA VAL A 67 -10.61 7.09 -3.77
C VAL A 67 -9.87 5.96 -4.46
N ILE A 68 -9.08 5.22 -3.69
CA ILE A 68 -8.25 4.13 -4.19
C ILE A 68 -8.29 2.93 -3.24
N GLY A 69 -8.27 1.72 -3.77
CA GLY A 69 -8.06 0.52 -2.97
C GLY A 69 -6.59 0.37 -2.59
N LEU A 70 -6.32 -0.13 -1.39
CA LEU A 70 -4.99 -0.36 -0.84
C LEU A 70 -4.82 -1.83 -0.48
N VAL A 71 -3.71 -2.42 -0.92
CA VAL A 71 -3.36 -3.83 -0.69
C VAL A 71 -1.95 -3.95 -0.13
N PRO A 72 -1.69 -4.85 0.84
CA PRO A 72 -0.32 -5.16 1.25
C PRO A 72 0.40 -5.83 0.08
N TRP A 73 1.35 -5.12 -0.53
CA TRP A 73 2.06 -5.56 -1.73
C TRP A 73 3.54 -5.23 -1.63
N MET A 74 4.38 -6.27 -1.70
CA MET A 74 5.83 -6.14 -1.57
C MET A 74 6.19 -5.33 -0.32
N GLU A 75 6.79 -4.16 -0.46
CA GLU A 75 7.31 -3.40 0.68
C GLU A 75 6.34 -2.33 1.22
N SER A 76 5.11 -2.26 0.71
CA SER A 76 4.19 -1.17 1.08
C SER A 76 2.74 -1.61 1.14
N LEU A 77 1.91 -0.77 1.76
CA LEU A 77 0.46 -0.78 1.53
C LEU A 77 0.21 0.00 0.24
N ALA A 78 0.21 -0.71 -0.88
CA ALA A 78 0.25 -0.14 -2.22
C ALA A 78 -1.15 0.23 -2.71
N ALA A 79 -1.22 1.33 -3.47
CA ALA A 79 -2.41 1.72 -4.19
C ALA A 79 -2.63 0.80 -5.40
N CYS A 80 -3.83 0.22 -5.55
CA CYS A 80 -4.10 -0.80 -6.57
C CYS A 80 -3.72 -0.33 -7.99
N HIS A 81 -4.05 0.90 -8.35
CA HIS A 81 -3.77 1.45 -9.69
C HIS A 81 -2.28 1.78 -9.95
N GLU A 82 -1.41 1.70 -8.93
CA GLU A 82 0.03 1.84 -9.09
C GLU A 82 0.71 0.49 -9.39
N LEU A 83 -0.03 -0.62 -9.30
CA LEU A 83 0.41 -1.91 -9.83
C LEU A 83 0.23 -1.91 -11.35
N ASP A 84 1.17 -1.29 -12.06
CA ASP A 84 1.15 -1.13 -13.51
C ASP A 84 2.27 -1.88 -14.25
N ASN A 85 3.11 -2.61 -13.52
CA ASN A 85 4.19 -3.42 -14.09
C ASN A 85 3.77 -4.89 -14.20
N GLN A 86 3.74 -5.41 -15.42
CA GLN A 86 3.37 -6.81 -15.69
C GLN A 86 4.25 -7.84 -14.98
N GLU A 87 5.52 -7.54 -14.67
CA GLU A 87 6.38 -8.45 -13.91
C GLU A 87 5.90 -8.61 -12.46
N ASN A 88 5.36 -7.55 -11.88
CA ASN A 88 5.04 -7.44 -10.45
C ASN A 88 3.55 -7.25 -10.18
N GLY A 89 2.68 -7.52 -11.16
CA GLY A 89 1.23 -7.35 -11.06
C GLY A 89 0.70 -6.15 -11.85
N LEU A 90 -0.20 -6.43 -12.79
CA LEU A 90 -0.97 -5.43 -13.52
C LEU A 90 -2.40 -5.39 -12.98
N PHE A 91 -2.81 -4.23 -12.45
CA PHE A 91 -4.17 -3.99 -12.01
C PHE A 91 -5.18 -4.01 -13.17
N VAL A 92 -6.27 -4.75 -12.97
CA VAL A 92 -7.36 -4.89 -13.95
C VAL A 92 -8.61 -4.15 -13.48
N GLY A 93 -8.91 -4.22 -12.20
CA GLY A 93 -10.11 -3.66 -11.60
C GLY A 93 -10.31 -4.19 -10.19
N TYR A 94 -11.45 -3.84 -9.61
CA TYR A 94 -11.90 -4.38 -8.34
C TYR A 94 -12.98 -5.44 -8.61
N ARG A 95 -13.14 -6.39 -7.68
CA ARG A 95 -14.13 -7.45 -7.76
C ARG A 95 -14.88 -7.56 -6.45
N ASP A 96 -16.19 -7.73 -6.56
CA ASP A 96 -17.04 -8.22 -5.48
C ASP A 96 -17.13 -9.76 -5.59
N PRO A 97 -16.57 -10.52 -4.64
CA PRO A 97 -16.62 -11.97 -4.69
C PRO A 97 -18.01 -12.58 -4.53
N GLU A 98 -18.96 -11.87 -3.92
CA GLU A 98 -20.33 -12.34 -3.70
C GLU A 98 -21.14 -12.29 -4.98
N THR A 99 -21.00 -11.20 -5.75
CA THR A 99 -21.71 -11.00 -7.02
C THR A 99 -20.91 -11.41 -8.25
N GLU A 100 -19.61 -11.65 -8.08
CA GLU A 100 -18.62 -11.85 -9.16
C GLU A 100 -18.49 -10.65 -10.12
N GLU A 101 -19.03 -9.50 -9.75
CA GLU A 101 -18.95 -8.28 -10.55
C GLU A 101 -17.53 -7.70 -10.51
N ILE A 102 -17.04 -7.27 -11.69
CA ILE A 102 -15.77 -6.55 -11.82
C ILE A 102 -16.06 -5.11 -12.22
N PHE A 103 -15.49 -4.18 -11.49
CA PHE A 103 -15.67 -2.75 -11.70
C PHE A 103 -14.33 -2.00 -11.70
N ALA A 104 -14.24 -0.96 -12.53
CA ALA A 104 -13.00 -0.22 -12.73
C ALA A 104 -12.73 0.85 -11.66
N LEU A 105 -13.79 1.32 -10.98
CA LEU A 105 -13.73 2.43 -10.02
C LEU A 105 -14.17 1.95 -8.64
N PRO A 106 -13.65 2.53 -7.54
CA PRO A 106 -14.16 2.25 -6.20
C PRO A 106 -15.68 2.40 -6.12
N PRO A 107 -16.37 1.61 -5.26
CA PRO A 107 -17.80 1.78 -5.04
C PRO A 107 -18.15 3.16 -4.50
N ASP A 108 -19.27 3.73 -4.94
CA ASP A 108 -19.72 5.09 -4.55
C ASP A 108 -19.82 5.28 -3.03
N HIS A 109 -20.27 4.25 -2.30
CA HIS A 109 -20.42 4.34 -0.85
C HIS A 109 -19.07 4.56 -0.12
N LYS A 110 -17.96 4.04 -0.66
CA LYS A 110 -16.62 4.30 -0.09
C LYS A 110 -16.19 5.74 -0.31
N HIS A 111 -16.58 6.34 -1.44
CA HIS A 111 -16.38 7.76 -1.67
C HIS A 111 -17.14 8.61 -0.66
N ASP A 112 -18.44 8.33 -0.47
CA ASP A 112 -19.26 9.06 0.48
C ASP A 112 -18.76 8.93 1.93
N GLU A 113 -18.36 7.72 2.35
CA GLU A 113 -17.78 7.45 3.67
C GLU A 113 -16.50 8.27 3.90
N LEU A 114 -15.56 8.20 2.97
CA LEU A 114 -14.26 8.84 3.10
C LEU A 114 -14.35 10.37 3.04
N MET A 115 -15.20 10.91 2.16
CA MET A 115 -15.43 12.35 2.08
C MET A 115 -16.06 12.89 3.36
N ALA A 116 -17.11 12.23 3.87
CA ALA A 116 -17.73 12.63 5.12
C ALA A 116 -16.76 12.54 6.31
N ALA A 117 -15.88 11.53 6.33
CA ALA A 117 -14.85 11.41 7.34
C ALA A 117 -13.79 12.53 7.22
N ALA A 118 -13.36 12.86 6.01
CA ALA A 118 -12.38 13.93 5.78
C ALA A 118 -12.93 15.31 6.20
N ASP A 119 -14.19 15.60 5.86
CA ASP A 119 -14.86 16.85 6.23
C ASP A 119 -15.04 17.00 7.76
N TYR A 120 -15.24 15.90 8.47
CA TYR A 120 -15.40 15.94 9.93
C TYR A 120 -14.05 16.08 10.67
N PHE A 121 -13.02 15.37 10.19
CA PHE A 121 -11.70 15.31 10.83
C PHE A 121 -10.68 16.27 10.20
N GLU A 122 -11.14 17.41 9.66
CA GLU A 122 -10.31 18.42 8.99
C GLU A 122 -8.97 18.62 9.72
N TYR A 123 -7.87 18.30 9.02
CA TYR A 123 -6.52 18.40 9.55
C TYR A 123 -5.89 19.74 9.17
N GLU A 124 -5.44 20.50 10.15
CA GLU A 124 -4.64 21.70 9.94
C GLU A 124 -3.19 21.31 9.64
N ALA A 125 -2.70 21.70 8.47
CA ALA A 125 -1.32 21.40 8.06
C ALA A 125 -0.30 22.05 9.01
N SER A 126 0.56 21.21 9.60
CA SER A 126 1.74 21.62 10.37
C SER A 126 3.01 21.50 9.53
N GLU A 127 4.09 22.18 9.94
CA GLU A 127 5.42 21.97 9.36
C GLU A 127 6.00 20.60 9.73
N GLU A 128 5.56 20.01 10.85
CA GLU A 128 6.01 18.69 11.30
C GLU A 128 5.06 17.58 10.83
N VAL A 129 5.63 16.47 10.37
CA VAL A 129 4.87 15.27 10.00
C VAL A 129 4.25 14.67 11.26
N SER A 130 2.93 14.50 11.25
CA SER A 130 2.17 14.00 12.39
C SER A 130 1.28 12.83 12.00
N LEU A 131 1.01 11.94 12.95
CA LEU A 131 0.07 10.84 12.79
C LEU A 131 -1.37 11.37 12.59
N ILE A 132 -2.02 11.00 11.49
CA ILE A 132 -3.41 11.34 11.18
C ILE A 132 -4.38 10.24 11.63
N GLN A 133 -4.05 8.97 11.35
CA GLN A 133 -4.97 7.86 11.56
C GLN A 133 -4.23 6.56 11.82
N GLN A 134 -4.88 5.68 12.58
CA GLN A 134 -4.48 4.28 12.72
C GLN A 134 -5.62 3.37 12.27
N LEU A 135 -5.28 2.27 11.60
CA LEU A 135 -6.23 1.28 11.08
C LEU A 135 -5.76 -0.13 11.47
N PRO A 136 -6.62 -1.00 12.04
CA PRO A 136 -6.22 -2.36 12.37
C PRO A 136 -6.02 -3.17 11.09
N ASP A 137 -5.11 -4.15 11.12
CA ASP A 137 -5.01 -5.12 10.04
C ASP A 137 -6.15 -6.14 10.14
N THR A 138 -6.97 -6.24 9.10
CA THR A 138 -8.15 -7.12 9.06
C THR A 138 -7.90 -8.41 8.30
N LEU A 139 -6.79 -8.50 7.54
CA LEU A 139 -6.50 -9.62 6.64
C LEU A 139 -5.53 -10.65 7.24
N GLY A 140 -4.95 -10.35 8.41
CA GLY A 140 -3.91 -11.17 9.02
C GLY A 140 -2.60 -11.08 8.25
N THR A 141 -2.27 -9.89 7.76
CA THR A 141 -1.03 -9.62 7.02
C THR A 141 0.20 -9.96 7.88
N HIS A 142 1.22 -10.52 7.25
CA HIS A 142 2.52 -10.75 7.88
C HIS A 142 3.62 -9.98 7.15
N ALA A 143 4.62 -9.57 7.92
CA ALA A 143 5.81 -8.89 7.45
C ALA A 143 7.03 -9.83 7.59
N LEU A 144 7.66 -10.14 6.46
CA LEU A 144 8.97 -10.78 6.39
C LEU A 144 10.04 -9.67 6.49
N CYS A 145 10.72 -9.63 7.63
CA CYS A 145 11.59 -8.53 8.03
C CYS A 145 13.06 -8.97 8.10
N MET A 146 13.97 -8.09 7.69
CA MET A 146 15.41 -8.25 7.87
C MET A 146 16.01 -6.96 8.45
N ASN A 147 16.74 -7.09 9.57
CA ASN A 147 17.30 -5.93 10.27
C ASN A 147 18.46 -5.30 9.48
N HIS A 148 19.31 -6.13 8.87
CA HIS A 148 20.48 -5.77 8.08
C HIS A 148 20.85 -6.97 7.18
N PRO A 149 21.63 -6.80 6.09
CA PRO A 149 21.77 -7.82 5.04
C PRO A 149 22.37 -9.16 5.48
N SER A 150 23.03 -9.22 6.63
CA SER A 150 23.58 -10.46 7.21
C SER A 150 22.74 -11.03 8.36
N ALA A 151 21.62 -10.41 8.70
CA ALA A 151 20.71 -10.88 9.74
C ALA A 151 19.77 -11.97 9.19
N PRO A 152 19.33 -12.93 10.03
CA PRO A 152 18.26 -13.84 9.63
C PRO A 152 16.97 -13.08 9.36
N TRP A 153 16.15 -13.62 8.46
CA TRP A 153 14.79 -13.16 8.23
C TRP A 153 13.88 -13.52 9.40
N HIS A 154 12.93 -12.63 9.70
CA HIS A 154 11.93 -12.82 10.73
C HIS A 154 10.54 -12.58 10.16
N MET A 155 9.63 -13.54 10.31
CA MET A 155 8.22 -13.34 10.01
C MET A 155 7.50 -12.77 11.24
N LYS A 156 6.76 -11.68 11.08
CA LYS A 156 6.01 -11.01 12.16
C LYS A 156 4.59 -10.68 11.70
N ALA A 157 3.61 -10.77 12.59
CA ALA A 157 2.26 -10.31 12.29
C ALA A 157 2.20 -8.77 12.22
N VAL A 158 1.43 -8.23 11.27
CA VAL A 158 1.09 -6.81 11.20
C VAL A 158 -0.19 -6.60 12.02
N TYR A 159 -0.14 -5.68 12.99
CA TYR A 159 -1.27 -5.36 13.86
C TYR A 159 -2.13 -4.21 13.31
N GLY A 160 -1.55 -3.40 12.42
CA GLY A 160 -2.26 -2.34 11.74
C GLY A 160 -1.32 -1.39 11.03
N TRP A 161 -1.87 -0.25 10.65
CA TRP A 161 -1.25 0.71 9.75
C TRP A 161 -1.43 2.12 10.28
N ARG A 162 -0.43 2.97 10.09
CA ARG A 162 -0.46 4.39 10.42
C ARG A 162 -0.45 5.22 9.16
N LEU A 163 -1.33 6.20 9.05
CA LEU A 163 -1.29 7.25 8.04
C LEU A 163 -0.74 8.53 8.67
N TYR A 164 0.26 9.13 8.04
CA TYR A 164 0.85 10.40 8.45
C TYR A 164 0.38 11.56 7.55
N SER A 165 0.63 12.79 8.00
CA SER A 165 0.20 14.02 7.30
C SER A 165 0.87 14.31 5.97
N ASP A 166 1.97 13.64 5.68
CA ASP A 166 2.61 13.62 4.36
C ASP A 166 2.01 12.55 3.43
N GLY A 167 1.04 11.77 3.90
CA GLY A 167 0.38 10.69 3.16
C GLY A 167 1.13 9.37 3.21
N SER A 168 2.23 9.26 3.96
CA SER A 168 2.96 8.01 4.13
C SER A 168 2.20 7.01 5.00
N LEU A 169 2.41 5.73 4.71
CA LEU A 169 1.80 4.60 5.41
C LEU A 169 2.87 3.72 6.04
N GLU A 170 2.75 3.43 7.33
CA GLU A 170 3.68 2.55 8.05
C GLU A 170 2.93 1.39 8.73
N ALA A 171 3.46 0.18 8.55
CA ALA A 171 2.96 -1.01 9.23
C ALA A 171 3.39 -1.04 10.69
N LEU A 172 2.50 -1.47 11.58
CA LEU A 172 2.76 -1.66 12.99
C LEU A 172 3.01 -3.14 13.29
N LEU A 173 4.18 -3.41 13.86
CA LEU A 173 4.60 -4.72 14.35
C LEU A 173 4.69 -4.67 15.88
N ALA A 174 4.56 -5.83 16.53
CA ALA A 174 4.75 -5.93 17.97
C ALA A 174 6.17 -6.35 18.35
N ASP A 175 6.65 -5.81 19.46
CA ASP A 175 7.74 -6.38 20.22
C ASP A 175 7.14 -7.29 21.29
N GLU A 176 7.15 -8.58 21.03
CA GLU A 176 6.53 -9.58 21.91
C GLU A 176 7.20 -9.66 23.29
N GLN A 177 8.44 -9.20 23.44
CA GLN A 177 9.13 -9.16 24.73
C GLN A 177 8.65 -8.00 25.60
N GLU A 178 8.17 -6.91 24.98
CA GLU A 178 7.61 -5.73 25.65
C GLU A 178 6.07 -5.82 25.82
N ALA A 179 5.44 -6.87 25.27
CA ALA A 179 4.00 -7.06 25.37
C ALA A 179 3.59 -7.40 26.81
N THR A 180 2.68 -6.60 27.38
CA THR A 180 2.21 -6.76 28.76
C THR A 180 0.82 -7.39 28.84
N MET A 181 0.06 -7.37 27.76
CA MET A 181 -1.30 -7.88 27.67
C MET A 181 -1.55 -8.58 26.33
N THR A 182 -2.46 -9.55 26.33
CA THR A 182 -2.93 -10.24 25.13
C THR A 182 -4.47 -10.27 25.11
N PRO A 183 -5.13 -10.00 23.97
CA PRO A 183 -4.55 -9.66 22.67
C PRO A 183 -3.87 -8.28 22.66
N ILE A 184 -2.83 -8.13 21.83
CA ILE A 184 -2.19 -6.83 21.57
C ILE A 184 -3.12 -6.01 20.68
N LEU A 185 -3.37 -4.76 21.05
CA LEU A 185 -4.27 -3.84 20.34
C LEU A 185 -3.54 -2.59 19.86
N LEU A 186 -4.15 -1.89 18.90
CA LEU A 186 -3.65 -0.58 18.48
C LEU A 186 -3.59 0.39 19.66
N GLY A 187 -2.44 1.06 19.79
CA GLY A 187 -2.14 1.96 20.91
C GLY A 187 -1.29 1.33 22.00
N ASP A 188 -1.10 0.00 22.00
CA ASP A 188 -0.20 -0.66 22.93
C ASP A 188 1.26 -0.22 22.73
N LYS A 189 1.98 -0.04 23.83
CA LYS A 189 3.36 0.48 23.83
C LYS A 189 4.38 -0.45 23.20
N CYS A 190 4.06 -1.73 23.09
CA CYS A 190 4.92 -2.71 22.43
C CYS A 190 4.89 -2.60 20.90
N LEU A 191 3.98 -1.80 20.33
CA LEU A 191 3.90 -1.59 18.89
C LEU A 191 4.95 -0.57 18.40
N TYR A 192 5.57 -0.89 17.27
CA TYR A 192 6.51 -0.01 16.57
C TYR A 192 6.30 -0.08 15.06
N GLU A 193 6.75 0.95 14.35
CA GLU A 193 6.72 1.01 12.88
C GLU A 193 7.75 0.05 12.29
N ALA A 194 7.38 -0.77 11.33
CA ALA A 194 8.25 -1.81 10.77
C ALA A 194 9.61 -1.25 10.33
N ARG A 195 9.60 -0.13 9.58
CA ARG A 195 10.81 0.50 9.04
C ARG A 195 11.66 1.22 10.08
N SER A 196 11.17 1.41 11.30
CA SER A 196 11.97 1.97 12.40
C SER A 196 13.04 1.00 12.93
N ARG A 197 12.86 -0.32 12.71
CA ARG A 197 13.77 -1.36 13.20
C ARG A 197 14.29 -2.31 12.10
N HIS A 198 13.59 -2.37 10.98
CA HIS A 198 13.89 -3.31 9.89
C HIS A 198 14.28 -2.55 8.62
N GLN A 199 15.44 -2.88 8.06
CA GLN A 199 15.92 -2.26 6.82
C GLN A 199 15.13 -2.73 5.59
N THR A 200 14.73 -4.01 5.60
CA THR A 200 13.93 -4.62 4.53
C THR A 200 12.69 -5.25 5.13
N VAL A 201 11.54 -4.99 4.51
CA VAL A 201 10.22 -5.47 4.96
C VAL A 201 9.40 -5.83 3.73
N TYR A 202 8.93 -7.08 3.66
CA TYR A 202 7.97 -7.54 2.64
C TYR A 202 6.68 -8.01 3.29
N PHE A 203 5.54 -7.62 2.73
CA PHE A 203 4.22 -7.97 3.22
C PHE A 203 3.64 -9.14 2.43
N PHE A 204 3.09 -10.09 3.17
CA PHE A 204 2.44 -11.28 2.64
C PHE A 204 1.08 -11.48 3.27
N GLN A 205 0.15 -11.99 2.47
CA GLN A 205 -1.11 -12.50 2.98
C GLN A 205 -0.89 -13.69 3.90
N ARG A 206 -1.77 -13.86 4.89
CA ARG A 206 -1.69 -14.93 5.89
C ARG A 206 -1.40 -16.32 5.31
N HIS A 207 -2.06 -16.68 4.21
CA HIS A 207 -1.91 -18.01 3.62
C HIS A 207 -0.51 -18.22 3.01
N ILE A 208 0.06 -17.19 2.37
CA ILE A 208 1.44 -17.22 1.85
C ILE A 208 2.42 -17.25 3.01
N ALA A 209 2.20 -16.41 4.03
CA ALA A 209 3.03 -16.36 5.22
C ALA A 209 3.12 -17.73 5.93
N ASN A 210 1.99 -18.43 6.05
CA ASN A 210 1.97 -19.78 6.62
C ASN A 210 2.79 -20.78 5.79
N ARG A 211 2.70 -20.73 4.45
CA ARG A 211 3.52 -21.59 3.58
C ARG A 211 5.02 -21.32 3.73
N ILE A 212 5.41 -20.06 3.93
CA ILE A 212 6.79 -19.68 4.22
C ILE A 212 7.24 -20.27 5.56
N LEU A 213 6.40 -20.15 6.60
CA LEU A 213 6.68 -20.70 7.93
C LEU A 213 6.74 -22.24 7.95
N GLU A 214 5.99 -22.89 7.05
CA GLU A 214 6.00 -24.35 6.85
C GLU A 214 7.15 -24.84 5.96
N GLU A 215 8.04 -23.94 5.52
CA GLU A 215 9.16 -24.23 4.63
C GLU A 215 8.74 -24.87 3.29
N ASP A 216 7.59 -24.45 2.74
CA ASP A 216 7.09 -24.94 1.45
C ASP A 216 8.11 -24.64 0.33
N PRO A 217 8.66 -25.66 -0.36
CA PRO A 217 9.76 -25.48 -1.30
C PRO A 217 9.44 -24.50 -2.43
N ALA A 218 8.24 -24.60 -3.01
CA ALA A 218 7.84 -23.75 -4.12
C ALA A 218 7.73 -22.26 -3.71
N THR A 219 7.27 -22.01 -2.48
CA THR A 219 7.17 -20.64 -1.94
C THR A 219 8.55 -20.07 -1.61
N LEU A 220 9.44 -20.88 -1.05
CA LEU A 220 10.82 -20.45 -0.76
C LEU A 220 11.63 -20.16 -2.03
N ASP A 221 11.47 -20.97 -3.09
CA ASP A 221 12.11 -20.73 -4.38
C ASP A 221 11.63 -19.40 -5.00
N ALA A 222 10.34 -19.12 -4.93
CA ALA A 222 9.78 -17.85 -5.39
C ALA A 222 10.28 -16.65 -4.57
N LEU A 223 10.38 -16.80 -3.24
CA LEU A 223 10.98 -15.77 -2.38
C LEU A 223 12.44 -15.51 -2.71
N ALA A 224 13.23 -16.56 -2.98
CA ALA A 224 14.64 -16.41 -3.33
C ALA A 224 14.79 -15.56 -4.60
N MET A 225 13.93 -15.77 -5.60
CA MET A 225 13.88 -14.96 -6.82
C MET A 225 13.51 -13.50 -6.56
N MET A 226 12.68 -13.21 -5.53
CA MET A 226 12.29 -11.85 -5.16
C MET A 226 13.36 -11.09 -4.36
N VAL A 227 14.14 -11.81 -3.54
CA VAL A 227 15.06 -11.22 -2.54
C VAL A 227 16.49 -11.06 -3.07
N ILE A 228 16.86 -11.77 -4.16
CA ILE A 228 18.16 -11.57 -4.80
C ILE A 228 18.18 -10.18 -5.46
N PRO A 229 19.06 -9.26 -5.05
CA PRO A 229 19.22 -7.98 -5.73
C PRO A 229 19.58 -8.24 -7.19
N SER A 230 18.98 -7.49 -8.11
CA SER A 230 19.37 -7.47 -9.52
C SER A 230 20.80 -6.91 -9.65
N GLY A 231 21.80 -7.73 -9.34
CA GLY A 231 23.17 -7.27 -9.15
C GLY A 231 24.13 -8.37 -8.75
N GLU A 232 24.06 -9.52 -9.43
CA GLU A 232 25.17 -10.48 -9.56
C GLU A 232 24.85 -11.41 -10.75
N ALA A 233 24.91 -10.83 -11.94
CA ALA A 233 25.12 -11.57 -13.18
C ALA A 233 26.38 -10.98 -13.82
N ASP A 234 27.53 -11.41 -13.29
CA ASP A 234 28.81 -11.36 -14.01
C ASP A 234 28.96 -12.63 -14.87
#